data_AF-A0A661KIC7-F1
#
_entry.id   AF-A0A661KIC7-F1
#
_cell.length_a   1.000
_cell.length_b   1.000
_cell.length_c   1.000
_cell.angle_alpha   90.00
_cell.angle_beta   90.00
_cell.angle_gamma   90.00
#
_symmetry.space_group_name_H-M   'P 1'
#
loop_
_entity.id
_entity.type
_entity.pdbx_description
1 polymer ?
#
loop_
_entity_poly.entity_id
_entity_poly.type
_entity_poly.pdbx_seq_one_letter_code
_entity_poly.pdbx_strand_id
1 'polypeptide(L)'
;MVSYFDLRVNLHRNGFKIISVCTHMYSKTAIIFSPLIPLIYAMTYRSFMREKDKRQKKRNMEILKHALSADLLFGKKLFVLAEKDPQFLKR
;
A
#
# COMPACT_ATOMS: atom_id res chain seq x y z
N MET A 1 -12.67 10.39 6.04
CA MET A 1 -11.38 9.79 6.46
C MET A 1 -10.78 9.16 5.22
N VAL A 2 -9.63 9.64 4.73
CA VAL A 2 -9.02 9.15 3.48
C VAL A 2 -8.18 7.91 3.82
N SER A 3 -8.42 6.79 3.13
CA SER A 3 -7.61 5.58 3.33
C SER A 3 -6.27 5.67 2.58
N TYR A 4 -5.30 4.85 2.96
CA TYR A 4 -4.03 4.73 2.20
C TYR A 4 -4.28 4.36 0.73
N PHE A 5 -5.26 3.50 0.46
CA PHE A 5 -5.58 3.08 -0.91
C PHE A 5 -6.15 4.24 -1.73
N ASP A 6 -7.00 5.07 -1.14
CA ASP A 6 -7.53 6.27 -1.81
C ASP A 6 -6.43 7.27 -2.11
N LEU A 7 -5.54 7.52 -1.13
CA LEU A 7 -4.38 8.39 -1.31
C LEU A 7 -3.47 7.86 -2.43
N ARG A 8 -3.21 6.55 -2.45
CA ARG A 8 -2.38 5.92 -3.48
C ARG A 8 -3.00 6.05 -4.87
N VAL A 9 -4.31 5.83 -5.01
CA VAL A 9 -5.01 5.99 -6.29
C VAL A 9 -4.92 7.45 -6.76
N ASN A 10 -5.11 8.41 -5.86
CA ASN A 10 -4.99 9.83 -6.18
C ASN A 10 -3.56 10.21 -6.59
N LEU A 11 -2.54 9.77 -5.86
CA LEU A 11 -1.14 9.99 -6.23
C LEU A 11 -0.84 9.38 -7.59
N HIS A 12 -1.27 8.13 -7.83
CA HIS A 12 -1.03 7.45 -9.09
C HIS A 12 -1.71 8.15 -10.28
N ARG A 13 -2.94 8.64 -10.11
CA ARG A 13 -3.65 9.43 -11.14
C ARG A 13 -2.96 10.75 -11.46
N ASN A 14 -2.29 11.37 -10.49
CA ASN A 14 -1.52 12.59 -10.66
C ASN A 14 -0.08 12.34 -11.14
N GLY A 15 0.26 11.11 -11.51
CA GLY A 15 1.60 10.75 -11.99
C GLY A 15 2.65 10.60 -10.90
N PHE A 16 2.25 10.48 -9.63
CA PHE A 16 3.16 10.22 -8.52
C PHE A 16 3.34 8.72 -8.29
N LYS A 17 4.59 8.33 -8.06
CA LYS A 17 5.00 7.00 -7.63
C LYS A 17 5.42 7.06 -6.17
N ILE A 18 4.85 6.19 -5.35
CA ILE A 18 5.24 6.05 -3.94
C ILE A 18 6.61 5.38 -3.87
N ILE A 19 7.57 6.03 -3.22
CA ILE A 19 8.92 5.50 -2.99
C ILE A 19 8.97 4.76 -1.66
N SER A 20 8.44 5.40 -0.60
CA SER A 20 8.52 4.88 0.76
C SER A 20 7.27 5.21 1.56
N VAL A 21 6.96 4.34 2.52
CA VAL A 21 5.91 4.52 3.52
C VAL A 21 6.50 4.15 4.86
N CYS A 22 6.47 5.07 5.82
CA CYS A 22 7.01 4.87 7.16
C CYS A 22 5.98 5.30 8.20
N THR A 23 6.06 4.75 9.41
CA THR A 23 5.33 5.26 10.58
C THR A 23 6.27 5.79 11.65
N HIS A 24 5.82 6.82 12.37
CA HIS A 24 6.52 7.28 13.57
C HIS A 24 6.32 6.33 14.75
N MET A 25 5.14 5.70 14.85
CA MET A 25 4.83 4.83 15.99
C MET A 25 3.80 3.76 15.62
N TYR A 26 4.03 2.56 16.14
CA TYR A 26 3.08 1.46 16.05
C TYR A 26 2.03 1.54 17.16
N SER A 27 0.78 1.24 16.81
CA SER A 27 -0.33 1.20 17.75
C SER A 27 -0.33 -0.13 18.50
N LYS A 28 -0.23 -0.05 19.83
CA LYS A 28 -0.38 -1.22 20.71
C LYS A 28 -1.71 -1.93 20.49
N THR A 29 -2.79 -1.18 20.24
CA THR A 29 -4.11 -1.76 19.95
C THR A 29 -4.15 -2.50 18.61
N ALA A 30 -3.44 -1.99 17.59
CA ALA A 30 -3.38 -2.66 16.30
C ALA A 30 -2.53 -3.95 16.37
N ILE A 31 -1.44 -3.93 17.16
CA ILE A 31 -0.56 -5.09 17.37
C ILE A 31 -1.31 -6.28 18.00
N ILE A 32 -2.35 -6.04 18.81
CA ILE A 32 -3.21 -7.12 19.35
C ILE A 32 -3.82 -7.96 18.21
N PHE A 33 -4.08 -7.35 17.05
CA PHE A 33 -4.60 -8.03 15.87
C PHE A 33 -3.50 -8.66 14.99
N SER A 34 -2.24 -8.66 15.43
CA SER A 34 -1.14 -9.31 14.70
C SER A 34 -1.38 -10.80 14.40
N PRO A 35 -2.07 -11.61 15.24
CA PRO A 35 -2.37 -12.99 14.88
C PRO A 35 -3.30 -13.13 13.66
N LEU A 36 -4.03 -12.08 13.28
CA LEU A 36 -4.88 -12.07 12.08
C LEU A 36 -4.08 -11.79 10.79
N ILE A 37 -2.82 -11.34 10.88
CA ILE A 37 -1.98 -11.08 9.69
C ILE A 37 -1.96 -12.25 8.70
N PRO A 38 -1.69 -13.51 9.09
CA PRO A 38 -1.66 -14.61 8.13
C PRO A 38 -2.99 -14.78 7.38
N LEU A 39 -4.13 -14.55 8.05
CA LEU A 39 -5.45 -14.60 7.42
C LEU A 39 -5.62 -13.45 6.42
N ILE A 40 -5.27 -12.23 6.82
CA ILE A 40 -5.34 -11.04 5.95
C ILE A 40 -4.43 -11.23 4.73
N TYR A 41 -3.21 -11.73 4.94
CA TYR A 41 -2.25 -12.05 3.90
C TYR A 41 -2.86 -13.04 2.90
N ALA A 42 -3.39 -14.17 3.39
CA ALA A 42 -3.97 -15.21 2.54
C ALA A 42 -5.17 -14.69 1.73
N MET A 43 -6.08 -13.94 2.35
CA MET A 43 -7.24 -13.36 1.66
C MET A 43 -6.82 -12.35 0.59
N THR A 44 -5.92 -11.43 0.94
CA THR A 44 -5.43 -10.39 0.02
C THR A 44 -4.67 -11.02 -1.14
N TYR A 45 -3.80 -12.00 -0.85
CA TYR A 45 -3.07 -12.74 -1.87
C TYR A 45 -4.01 -13.49 -2.82
N ARG A 46 -5.03 -14.19 -2.30
CA ARG A 46 -6.05 -14.86 -3.13
C ARG A 46 -6.79 -13.89 -4.02
N SER A 47 -7.19 -12.73 -3.49
CA SER A 47 -7.90 -11.71 -4.26
C SER A 47 -7.02 -11.19 -5.40
N PHE A 48 -5.73 -10.97 -5.14
CA PHE A 48 -4.79 -10.41 -6.12
C PHE A 48 -4.35 -11.44 -7.17
N MET A 49 -4.32 -12.73 -6.83
CA MET A 49 -4.04 -13.82 -7.77
C MET A 49 -5.17 -14.10 -8.76
N ARG A 50 -6.41 -13.70 -8.43
CA ARG A 50 -7.57 -13.84 -9.33
C ARG A 50 -7.54 -12.87 -10.53
N GLU A 51 -6.67 -11.86 -10.49
CA GLU A 51 -6.53 -10.89 -11.58
C GLU A 51 -5.93 -11.54 -12.84
N LYS A 52 -6.59 -11.36 -13.99
CA LYS A 52 -6.21 -12.01 -15.26
C LYS A 52 -5.10 -11.26 -16.01
N ASP A 53 -5.02 -9.93 -15.87
CA ASP A 53 -4.01 -9.12 -16.55
C ASP A 53 -2.64 -9.23 -15.85
N LYS A 54 -1.62 -9.68 -16.59
CA LYS A 54 -0.23 -9.84 -16.10
C LYS A 54 0.39 -8.50 -15.67
N ARG A 55 0.05 -7.38 -16.32
CA ARG A 55 0.59 -6.05 -15.96
C ARG A 55 -0.02 -5.56 -14.66
N GLN A 56 -1.34 -5.70 -14.50
CA GLN A 56 -2.03 -5.40 -13.25
C GLN A 56 -1.56 -6.32 -12.12
N LYS A 57 -1.37 -7.61 -12.39
CA LYS A 57 -0.85 -8.58 -11.40
C LYS A 57 0.50 -8.17 -10.82
N LYS A 58 1.44 -7.70 -11.66
CA LYS A 58 2.75 -7.20 -11.19
C LYS A 58 2.59 -5.98 -10.26
N ARG A 59 1.76 -5.01 -10.65
CA ARG A 59 1.47 -3.82 -9.82
C ARG A 59 0.76 -4.19 -8.53
N ASN A 60 -0.18 -5.11 -8.58
CA ASN A 60 -0.89 -5.65 -7.44
C ASN A 60 0.08 -6.31 -6.45
N MET A 61 1.08 -7.03 -6.93
CA MET A 61 2.09 -7.63 -6.06
C MET A 61 2.99 -6.58 -5.38
N GLU A 62 3.31 -5.48 -6.06
CA GLU A 62 3.97 -4.32 -5.44
C GLU A 62 3.09 -3.68 -4.37
N ILE A 63 1.80 -3.49 -4.66
CA ILE A 63 0.82 -2.96 -3.69
C ILE A 63 0.73 -3.85 -2.46
N LEU A 64 0.70 -5.17 -2.65
CA LEU A 64 0.57 -6.13 -1.56
C LEU A 64 1.75 -6.06 -0.59
N LYS A 65 2.97 -5.85 -1.09
CA LYS A 65 4.15 -5.63 -0.24
C LYS A 65 4.02 -4.41 0.66
N HIS A 66 3.48 -3.31 0.14
CA HIS A 66 3.23 -2.11 0.95
C HIS A 66 2.01 -2.26 1.86
N ALA A 67 0.95 -2.92 1.38
CA ALA A 67 -0.29 -3.11 2.13
C ALA A 67 -0.11 -3.95 3.39
N LEU A 68 0.80 -4.94 3.32
CA LEU A 68 1.09 -5.86 4.41
C LEU A 68 2.36 -5.46 5.18
N SER A 69 2.89 -4.26 4.96
CA SER A 69 4.00 -3.77 5.77
C SER A 69 3.53 -3.48 7.20
N ALA A 70 4.43 -3.65 8.16
CA ALA A 70 4.15 -3.32 9.56
C ALA A 70 3.78 -1.83 9.72
N ASP A 71 4.42 -0.95 8.95
CA ASP A 71 4.12 0.48 8.90
C ASP A 71 2.65 0.74 8.58
N LEU A 72 2.10 0.05 7.58
CA LEU A 72 0.72 0.25 7.17
C LEU A 72 -0.29 -0.44 8.11
N LEU A 73 0.02 -1.65 8.56
CA LEU A 73 -0.88 -2.46 9.39
C LEU A 73 -0.99 -1.94 10.82
N PHE A 74 0.11 -1.44 11.37
CA PHE A 74 0.20 -1.06 12.78
C PHE A 74 0.48 0.42 12.99
N GLY A 75 0.83 1.18 11.96
CA GLY A 75 1.19 2.59 12.11
C GLY A 75 0.01 3.46 12.57
N LYS A 76 0.24 4.30 13.59
CA LYS A 76 -0.73 5.32 14.00
C LYS A 76 -0.77 6.51 13.04
N LYS A 77 0.39 6.88 12.48
CA LYS A 77 0.55 8.02 11.57
C LYS A 77 1.47 7.60 10.43
N LEU A 78 0.95 7.65 9.22
CA LEU A 78 1.68 7.26 8.01
C LEU A 78 2.33 8.49 7.38
N PHE A 79 3.61 8.37 7.07
CA PHE A 79 4.36 9.30 6.24
C PHE A 79 4.60 8.63 4.90
N VAL A 80 4.20 9.30 3.82
CA VAL A 80 4.32 8.78 2.45
C VAL A 80 5.27 9.70 1.69
N LEU A 81 6.38 9.12 1.22
CA LEU A 81 7.27 9.79 0.27
C LEU A 81 6.88 9.36 -1.14
N ALA A 82 6.50 10.33 -1.97
CA ALA A 82 6.14 10.11 -3.36
C ALA A 82 6.94 11.03 -4.27
N GLU A 83 7.35 10.51 -5.41
CA GLU A 83 8.06 11.24 -6.45
C GLU A 83 7.18 11.32 -7.69
N LYS A 84 7.21 12.48 -8.35
CA LYS A 84 6.47 12.67 -9.59
C LYS A 84 7.25 12.02 -10.72
N ASP A 85 6.60 11.13 -11.47
CA ASP A 85 7.22 10.50 -12.62
C ASP A 85 7.62 11.57 -13.64
N PRO A 86 8.89 11.63 -14.08
CA PRO A 86 9.35 12.63 -15.03
C PRO A 86 8.61 12.58 -16.38
N GLN A 87 7.95 11.47 -16.73
CA GLN A 87 7.06 11.42 -17.89
C GLN A 87 5.83 12.33 -17.74
N PHE A 88 5.38 12.59 -16.51
CA PHE A 88 4.28 13.51 -16.20
C PHE A 88 4.72 14.96 -15.95
N LEU A 89 6.02 15.24 -15.91
CA LEU A 89 6.58 16.60 -15.85
C LEU A 89 6.74 17.25 -17.23
N LYS A 90 6.76 16.44 -18.29
CA LYS A 90 6.92 16.88 -19.69
C LYS A 90 5.59 17.19 -20.41
N ARG A 91 4.47 17.19 -19.69
CA ARG A 91 3.14 17.55 -20.22
C ARG A 91 2.67 18.86 -19.62
#